data_AF-A0A0N0D361-F1
#
_entry.id   AF-A0A0N0D361-F1
#
_cell.length_a   1.000
_cell.length_b   1.000
_cell.length_c   1.000
_cell.angle_alpha   90.00
_cell.angle_beta   90.00
_cell.angle_gamma   90.00
#
_symmetry.space_group_name_H-M   'P 1'
#
loop_
_entity.id
_entity.type
_entity.pdbx_description
1 polymer ?
#
loop_
_entity_poly.entity_id
_entity_poly.type
_entity_poly.pdbx_seq_one_letter_code
_entity_poly.pdbx_strand_id
1 'polypeptide(L)' 'MKLIMATELYPSSFRCDCGEELHFSESTIEEMKKMSKNKQVRLGEGKHTIVFNKGKAKEILCPKLKKCTITDWE' A
#
# COMPACT_ATOMS: atom_id res chain seq x y z
N MET A 1 -16.91 6.58 14.02
CA MET A 1 -15.57 5.97 13.92
C MET A 1 -14.99 6.36 12.56
N LYS A 2 -13.85 7.05 12.52
CA LYS A 2 -13.17 7.35 11.25
C LYS A 2 -12.53 6.06 10.76
N LEU A 3 -12.93 5.58 9.59
CA LEU A 3 -12.23 4.48 8.93
C LEU A 3 -10.82 4.99 8.59
N ILE A 4 -9.81 4.30 9.11
CA ILE A 4 -8.42 4.61 8.78
C ILE A 4 -8.13 3.95 7.45
N MET A 5 -7.99 4.74 6.40
CA MET A 5 -7.82 4.25 5.04
C MET A 5 -6.51 4.73 4.42
N ALA A 6 -6.16 4.08 3.33
CA ALA A 6 -5.16 4.50 2.40
C ALA A 6 -5.76 4.40 0.99
N THR A 7 -5.26 5.20 0.07
CA THR A 7 -5.72 5.22 -1.31
C THR A 7 -4.56 4.83 -2.20
N GLU A 8 -4.80 3.87 -3.10
CA GLU A 8 -3.87 3.59 -4.19
C GLU A 8 -4.04 4.69 -5.25
N LEU A 9 -2.96 5.43 -5.48
CA LEU A 9 -2.87 6.44 -6.54
C LEU A 9 -2.16 5.77 -7.72
N TYR A 10 -2.95 5.26 -8.66
CA TYR A 10 -2.43 4.61 -9.86
C TYR A 10 -1.42 5.53 -10.58
N PRO A 11 -0.28 5.00 -11.08
CA PRO A 11 0.08 3.58 -11.18
C PRO A 11 0.91 3.01 -10.02
N SER A 12 1.59 3.84 -9.23
CA SER A 12 2.64 3.37 -8.32
C SER A 12 2.78 4.18 -7.03
N SER A 13 1.79 5.00 -6.72
CA SER A 13 1.81 5.85 -5.53
C SER A 13 0.70 5.44 -4.56
N PHE A 14 0.88 5.74 -3.28
CA PHE A 14 -0.09 5.41 -2.24
C PHE A 14 -0.17 6.53 -1.23
N ARG A 15 -1.40 6.98 -0.93
CA ARG A 15 -1.62 8.03 0.07
C ARG A 15 -2.23 7.43 1.33
N CYS A 16 -1.58 7.65 2.46
CA CYS A 16 -2.10 7.25 3.76
C CYS A 16 -2.90 8.41 4.38
N ASP A 17 -3.99 8.12 5.09
CA ASP A 17 -4.76 9.11 5.86
C ASP A 17 -3.94 9.84 6.95
N CYS A 18 -2.73 9.36 7.26
CA CYS A 18 -1.81 10.08 8.15
C CYS A 18 -1.16 11.31 7.49
N GLY A 19 -1.44 11.55 6.21
CA GLY A 19 -0.94 12.68 5.42
C GLY A 19 0.33 12.39 4.62
N GLU A 20 0.83 11.15 4.66
CA GLU A 20 2.07 10.77 3.97
C GLU A 20 1.74 10.07 2.65
N GLU A 21 2.50 10.40 1.61
CA GLU A 21 2.44 9.78 0.30
C GLU A 21 3.70 8.94 0.08
N LEU A 22 3.50 7.77 -0.50
CA LEU A 22 4.54 6.81 -0.82
C LEU A 22 4.63 6.70 -2.34
N HIS A 23 5.82 6.86 -2.89
CA HIS A 23 6.07 6.94 -4.32
C HIS A 23 7.09 5.88 -4.74
N PHE A 24 6.60 4.87 -5.45
CA PHE A 24 7.45 3.80 -5.97
C PHE A 24 7.55 3.88 -7.49
N SER A 25 8.50 3.16 -8.07
CA SER A 25 8.46 2.89 -9.51
C SER A 25 7.34 1.90 -9.85
N GLU A 26 6.71 2.10 -11.00
CA GLU A 26 5.65 1.23 -11.53
C GLU A 26 6.09 -0.23 -11.60
N SER A 27 7.31 -0.46 -12.11
CA SER A 27 7.91 -1.79 -12.20
C SER A 27 8.03 -2.50 -10.85
N THR A 28 8.36 -1.76 -9.78
CA THR A 28 8.41 -2.33 -8.42
C THR A 28 7.03 -2.76 -7.98
N ILE A 29 6.01 -1.92 -8.18
CA ILE A 29 4.63 -2.24 -7.78
C ILE A 29 4.07 -3.42 -8.57
N GLU A 30 4.33 -3.49 -9.87
CA GLU A 30 3.96 -4.62 -10.71
C GLU A 30 4.64 -5.92 -10.24
N GLU A 31 5.93 -5.87 -9.92
CA GLU A 31 6.67 -7.01 -9.40
C GLU A 31 6.12 -7.46 -8.04
N MET A 32 5.88 -6.53 -7.11
CA MET A 32 5.29 -6.84 -5.80
C MET A 32 3.89 -7.44 -5.94
N LYS A 33 3.04 -6.89 -6.83
CA LYS A 33 1.72 -7.47 -7.14
C LYS A 33 1.89 -8.88 -7.70
N LYS A 34 2.78 -9.11 -8.67
CA LYS A 34 3.04 -10.44 -9.26
C LYS A 34 3.51 -11.46 -8.22
N MET A 35 4.51 -11.10 -7.41
CA MET A 35 5.01 -11.94 -6.31
C MET A 35 3.90 -12.24 -5.29
N SER A 36 3.03 -11.24 -5.03
CA SER A 36 1.99 -11.37 -4.03
C SER A 36 0.85 -12.33 -4.38
N LYS A 37 0.80 -12.82 -5.62
CA LYS A 37 -0.16 -13.85 -6.05
C LYS A 37 0.05 -15.18 -5.32
N ASN A 38 1.31 -15.49 -4.98
CA ASN A 38 1.68 -16.77 -4.38
C ASN A 38 1.97 -16.68 -2.87
N LYS A 39 2.40 -15.51 -2.37
CA LYS A 39 2.73 -15.28 -0.95
C LYS A 39 2.46 -13.85 -0.55
N GLN A 40 2.30 -13.56 0.73
CA GLN A 40 2.23 -12.17 1.18
C GLN A 40 3.60 -11.48 1.00
N VAL A 41 3.61 -10.26 0.48
CA VAL A 41 4.84 -9.46 0.26
C VAL A 41 4.71 -8.11 0.96
N ARG A 42 5.83 -7.56 1.41
CA ARG A 42 5.91 -6.26 2.09
C ARG A 42 6.92 -5.38 1.38
N LEU A 43 6.56 -4.12 1.13
CA LEU A 43 7.44 -3.10 0.57
C LEU A 43 7.46 -1.89 1.49
N GLY A 44 8.64 -1.52 2.00
CA GLY A 44 8.81 -0.40 2.92
C GLY A 44 9.26 0.86 2.20
N GLU A 45 8.73 2.00 2.64
CA GLU A 45 9.26 3.32 2.27
C GLU A 45 9.15 4.26 3.48
N GLY A 46 10.29 4.85 3.85
CA GLY A 46 10.42 5.60 5.09
C GLY A 46 9.98 4.77 6.31
N LYS A 47 8.89 5.19 6.96
CA LYS A 47 8.32 4.51 8.13
C LYS A 47 7.04 3.72 7.82
N HIS A 48 6.60 3.71 6.57
CA HIS A 48 5.40 3.01 6.14
C HIS A 48 5.77 1.71 5.43
N THR A 49 4.88 0.74 5.47
CA THR A 49 5.06 -0.53 4.74
C THR A 49 3.78 -0.94 4.07
N ILE A 50 3.80 -1.08 2.75
CA ILE A 50 2.69 -1.62 1.98
C ILE A 50 2.72 -3.13 2.06
N VAL A 51 1.56 -3.73 2.33
CA VAL A 51 1.36 -5.18 2.29
C VAL A 51 0.60 -5.54 1.02
N PHE A 52 1.19 -6.43 0.23
CA PHE A 52 0.61 -6.99 -0.97
C PHE A 52 0.15 -8.42 -0.69
N ASN A 53 -1.05 -8.76 -1.13
CA ASN A 53 -1.60 -10.10 -1.00
C ASN A 53 -2.63 -10.38 -2.12
N LYS A 54 -2.63 -11.60 -2.64
CA LYS A 54 -3.49 -12.06 -3.74
C LYS A 54 -3.42 -11.15 -4.97
N GLY A 55 -2.23 -10.67 -5.32
CA GLY A 55 -2.02 -9.83 -6.50
C GLY A 55 -2.38 -8.36 -6.34
N LYS A 56 -2.71 -7.89 -5.13
CA LYS A 56 -3.17 -6.52 -4.87
C LYS A 56 -2.46 -5.89 -3.67
N ALA A 57 -2.32 -4.58 -3.67
CA ALA A 57 -2.00 -3.84 -2.46
C ALA A 57 -3.24 -3.88 -1.53
N LYS A 58 -3.05 -4.19 -0.25
CA LYS A 58 -4.15 -4.41 0.70
C LYS A 58 -4.19 -3.42 1.85
N GLU A 59 -3.03 -3.07 2.37
CA GLU A 59 -2.93 -2.22 3.54
C GLU A 59 -1.56 -1.54 3.60
N ILE A 60 -1.54 -0.39 4.29
CA ILE A 60 -0.32 0.29 4.71
C ILE A 60 -0.20 0.11 6.22
N LEU A 61 0.94 -0.43 6.66
CA LEU A 61 1.37 -0.39 8.05
C LEU A 61 1.92 1.01 8.32
N CYS A 62 1.14 1.81 9.04
CA CYS A 62 1.44 3.18 9.40
C CYS A 62 1.88 3.25 10.87
N PRO A 63 2.96 3.96 11.22
CA PRO A 63 3.39 4.09 12.62
C PRO A 63 2.40 4.87 13.48
N LYS A 64 1.62 5.78 12.88
CA LYS A 64 0.63 6.62 13.58
C LYS A 64 -0.72 5.91 13.69
N LEU A 65 -1.17 5.30 12.60
CA LEU A 65 -2.52 4.77 12.46
C LEU A 65 -2.60 3.24 12.51
N LYS A 66 -1.45 2.58 12.73
CA LYS A 66 -1.24 1.12 12.72
C LYS A 66 -1.51 0.50 11.36
N LYS A 67 -2.78 0.29 11.02
CA LYS A 67 -3.20 -0.42 9.81
C LYS A 67 -4.20 0.43 9.04
N CYS A 68 -3.82 0.82 7.84
CA CYS A 68 -4.66 1.58 6.92
C CYS A 68 -5.04 0.69 5.74
N THR A 69 -6.31 0.33 5.60
CA THR A 69 -6.76 -0.49 4.47
C THR A 69 -6.67 0.32 3.18
N ILE A 70 -6.06 -0.26 2.15
CA ILE A 70 -5.99 0.36 0.82
C ILE A 70 -7.30 0.12 0.09
N THR A 71 -7.94 1.19 -0.35
CA THR A 71 -9.07 1.15 -1.29
C THR A 71 -8.60 1.60 -2.66
N ASP A 72 -9.09 0.90 -3.68
CA ASP A 72 -8.92 1.29 -5.08
C ASP A 72 -9.72 2.58 -5.32
N TRP A 73 -9.16 3.55 -6.05
CA TRP A 73 -9.93 4.68 -6.55
C TRP A 73 -10.58 4.24 -7.87
N GLU A 74 -11.92 4.18 -7.90
CA GLU A 74 -12.71 3.79 -9.08
C GLU A 74 -12.44 4.69 -10.31
#